data_AF-A0A0D5NJV5-F1
#
_entry.id   AF-A0A0D5NJV5-F1
#
_cell.length_a   1.000
_cell.length_b   1.000
_cell.length_c   1.000
_cell.angle_alpha   90.00
_cell.angle_beta   90.00
_cell.angle_gamma   90.00
#
_symmetry.space_group_name_H-M   'P 1'
#
loop_
_entity.id
_entity.type
_entity.pdbx_description
1 polymer ?
#
loop_
_entity_poly.entity_id
_entity_poly.type
_entity_poly.pdbx_seq_one_letter_code
_entity_poly.pdbx_strand_id
1 'polypeptide(L)' 'MNEVTKSRHQERVDAVIDIIKEITGDEQASEALRDKLTAMSYEQLGQLAMKISKTRSIDHI' A
#
# COMPACT_ATOMS: atom_id res chain seq x y z
N MET A 1 17.45 -18.59 -2.51
CA MET A 1 16.07 -18.13 -2.32
C MET A 1 16.14 -16.86 -1.49
N ASN A 2 15.91 -15.65 -2.01
CA ASN A 2 15.64 -14.44 -1.19
C ASN A 2 15.43 -13.13 -1.97
N GLU A 3 15.67 -13.08 -3.29
CA GLU A 3 15.41 -11.85 -4.07
C GLU A 3 13.97 -11.79 -4.59
N VAL A 4 13.43 -12.93 -5.06
CA VAL A 4 12.06 -13.01 -5.60
C VAL A 4 11.00 -12.61 -4.56
N THR A 5 11.22 -12.92 -3.28
CA THR A 5 10.29 -12.59 -2.19
C THR A 5 10.27 -11.10 -1.86
N LYS A 6 11.44 -10.44 -1.93
CA LYS A 6 11.55 -8.99 -1.67
C LYS A 6 10.92 -8.19 -2.81
N SER A 7 11.20 -8.56 -4.07
CA SER A 7 10.59 -7.90 -5.23
C SER A 7 9.05 -8.00 -5.20
N ARG A 8 8.50 -9.19 -4.94
CA ARG A 8 7.04 -9.37 -4.84
C ARG A 8 6.39 -8.57 -3.72
N HIS A 9 7.10 -8.37 -2.61
CA HIS A 9 6.60 -7.56 -1.51
C HIS A 9 6.55 -6.08 -1.91
N GLN A 10 7.62 -5.60 -2.55
CA GLN A 10 7.69 -4.23 -3.04
C GLN A 10 6.67 -3.93 -4.14
N GLU A 11 6.45 -4.86 -5.08
CA GLU A 11 5.39 -4.75 -6.10
C GLU A 11 4.00 -4.59 -5.47
N ARG A 12 3.73 -5.27 -4.36
CA ARG A 12 2.47 -5.10 -3.63
C ARG A 12 2.37 -3.77 -2.91
N VAL A 13 3.44 -3.31 -2.27
CA VAL A 13 3.47 -1.99 -1.63
C VAL A 13 3.17 -0.92 -2.68
N ASP A 14 3.80 -0.99 -3.85
CA ASP A 14 3.56 -0.07 -4.97
C ASP A 14 2.11 -0.17 -5.48
N ALA A 15 1.55 -1.37 -5.63
CA ALA A 15 0.14 -1.53 -6.01
C ALA A 15 -0.85 -0.91 -5.00
N VAL A 16 -0.57 -1.03 -3.69
CA VAL A 16 -1.40 -0.41 -2.64
C VAL A 16 -1.27 1.11 -2.67
N ILE A 17 -0.08 1.63 -2.94
CA ILE A 17 0.15 3.07 -3.12
C ILE A 17 -0.64 3.58 -4.31
N ASP A 18 -0.65 2.86 -5.43
CA ASP A 18 -1.38 3.25 -6.64
C ASP A 18 -2.90 3.36 -6.36
N ILE A 19 -3.46 2.37 -5.67
CA ILE A 19 -4.86 2.40 -5.21
C ILE A 19 -5.13 3.61 -4.31
N ILE A 20 -4.20 3.92 -3.41
CA ILE A 20 -4.31 5.09 -2.52
C ILE A 20 -4.33 6.37 -3.34
N LYS A 21 -3.39 6.55 -4.28
CA LYS A 21 -3.30 7.71 -5.17
C LYS A 21 -4.58 7.88 -6.00
N GLU A 22 -5.12 6.80 -6.56
CA GLU A 22 -6.37 6.84 -7.32
C GLU A 22 -7.56 7.31 -6.46
N ILE A 23 -7.56 6.98 -5.18
CA ILE A 23 -8.67 7.29 -4.27
C ILE A 23 -8.54 8.68 -3.65
N THR A 24 -7.33 9.11 -3.30
CA THR A 24 -7.06 10.44 -2.74
C THR A 24 -6.95 11.52 -3.80
N GLY A 25 -6.63 11.13 -5.04
CA GLY A 25 -6.18 12.07 -6.08
C GLY A 25 -4.82 12.69 -5.76
N ASP A 26 -4.14 12.23 -4.72
CA ASP A 26 -2.87 12.77 -4.26
C ASP A 26 -1.73 11.96 -4.86
N GLU A 27 -1.09 12.52 -5.88
CA GLU A 27 0.01 11.88 -6.61
C GLU A 27 1.25 11.68 -5.71
N GLN A 28 1.34 12.42 -4.60
CA GLN A 28 2.36 12.28 -3.57
C GLN A 28 1.82 11.50 -2.38
N ALA A 29 1.74 10.18 -2.55
CA ALA A 29 1.76 9.29 -1.39
C ALA A 29 3.00 9.63 -0.54
N SER A 30 2.76 10.27 0.61
CA SER A 30 3.82 10.81 1.46
C SER A 30 4.85 9.73 1.78
N GLU A 31 6.13 10.08 1.85
CA GLU A 31 7.22 9.13 2.13
C GLU A 31 6.95 8.32 3.41
N ALA A 32 6.32 8.95 4.41
CA ALA A 32 5.82 8.33 5.63
C ALA A 32 4.79 7.20 5.39
N LEU A 33 3.91 7.35 4.40
CA LEU A 33 2.95 6.33 4.00
C LEU A 33 3.67 5.13 3.39
N ARG A 34 4.67 5.39 2.55
CA ARG A 34 5.52 4.37 1.93
C ARG A 34 6.28 3.54 2.96
N ASP A 35 6.85 4.21 3.95
CA ASP A 35 7.56 3.56 5.06
C ASP A 35 6.61 2.67 5.88
N LYS A 36 5.41 3.20 6.17
CA LYS A 36 4.36 2.49 6.90
C LYS A 36 3.87 1.24 6.16
N LEU A 37 3.69 1.32 4.84
CA LEU A 37 3.30 0.19 3.99
C LEU A 37 4.42 -0.85 3.87
N THR A 38 5.68 -0.41 3.79
CA THR A 38 6.84 -1.32 3.73
C THR A 38 7.06 -2.07 5.04
N ALA A 39 6.68 -1.47 6.17
CA ALA A 39 6.68 -2.12 7.48
C ALA A 39 5.51 -3.12 7.68
N MET A 40 4.48 -3.08 6.82
CA MET A 40 3.33 -3.97 6.93
C MET A 40 3.60 -5.35 6.34
N SER A 41 3.02 -6.38 6.95
CA SER A 41 3.05 -7.73 6.40
C SER A 41 2.19 -7.87 5.14
N TYR A 42 2.48 -8.90 4.34
CA TYR A 42 1.77 -9.19 3.09
C TYR A 42 0.23 -9.27 3.26
N GLU A 43 -0.24 -9.83 4.38
CA GLU A 43 -1.67 -9.90 4.72
C GLU A 43 -2.24 -8.54 5.09
N GLN A 44 -1.51 -7.72 5.85
CA GLN A 44 -1.94 -6.39 6.25
C GLN A 44 -2.10 -5.47 5.04
N LEU A 45 -1.17 -5.53 4.08
CA LEU A 45 -1.29 -4.81 2.81
C LEU A 45 -2.56 -5.20 2.03
N GLY A 46 -2.89 -6.51 2.01
CA GLY A 46 -4.11 -7.00 1.37
C GLY A 46 -5.39 -6.51 2.05
N GLN A 47 -5.43 -6.55 3.38
CA GLN A 47 -6.56 -6.03 4.16
C GLN A 47 -6.72 -4.52 3.98
N LEU A 48 -5.61 -3.80 3.96
CA LEU A 48 -5.59 -2.35 3.77
C LEU A 48 -6.15 -2.00 2.40
N ALA A 49 -5.65 -2.61 1.33
CA ALA A 49 -6.16 -2.43 -0.04
C ALA A 49 -7.67 -2.65 -0.10
N MET A 50 -8.16 -3.77 0.44
CA MET A 50 -9.60 -4.07 0.47
C MET A 50 -10.41 -3.04 1.25
N LYS A 51 -9.89 -2.58 2.40
CA LYS A 51 -10.56 -1.58 3.23
C LYS A 51 -10.64 -0.23 2.52
N ILE A 52 -9.53 0.21 1.92
CA ILE A 52 -9.46 1.47 1.16
C ILE A 52 -10.38 1.39 -0.06
N SER A 53 -10.34 0.31 -0.84
CA SER A 53 -11.24 0.15 -2.00
C SER A 53 -12.72 0.14 -1.60
N LYS A 54 -13.08 -0.43 -0.45
CA LYS A 54 -14.47 -0.44 0.05
C LYS A 54 -14.92 0.93 0.58
N THR A 55 -14.06 1.60 1.33
CA THR A 55 -14.40 2.86 2.02
C THR A 55 -14.11 4.08 1.16
N ARG A 56 -13.35 3.91 0.07
CA ARG A 56 -12.76 4.98 -0.75
C ARG A 56 -12.14 6.08 0.11
N SER A 57 -11.52 5.69 1.22
CA SER A 57 -11.00 6.61 2.22
C SER A 57 -9.74 6.03 2.86
N ILE A 58 -8.79 6.91 3.14
CA ILE A 58 -7.51 6.60 3.78
C ILE A 58 -7.38 7.24 5.16
N ASP A 59 -8.48 7.75 5.72
CA ASP A 59 -8.53 8.47 7.02
C ASP A 59 -7.97 7.66 8.21
N HIS A 60 -7.89 6.33 8.04
CA HIS A 60 -7.38 5.40 9.05
C HIS A 60 -5.93 4.95 8.84
N ILE A 61 -5.20 5.52 7.87
CA ILE A 61 -3.82 5.13 7.55
C ILE A 61 -2.82 6.03 8.26
#